data_AF-A0A6G0JU62-F1
#
_entry.id   AF-A0A6G0JU62-F1
#
_cell.length_a   1.000
_cell.length_b   1.000
_cell.length_c   1.000
_cell.angle_alpha   90.00
_cell.angle_beta   90.00
_cell.angle_gamma   90.00
#
_symmetry.space_group_name_H-M   'P 1'
#
loop_
_entity.id
_entity.type
_entity.pdbx_description
1 polymer ?
#
loop_
_entity_poly.entity_id
_entity_poly.type
_entity_poly.pdbx_seq_one_letter_code
_entity_poly.pdbx_strand_id
1 'polypeptide(L)'
;MLLEPVKRSSEEKKRKLDDIIIEMRTMIEEGREKEAFTKFPRNYLTYGEKIKAMVGQKRDFFKNNGDPHIWLTGAPGSGKSAILQVVYPNYYNKDLNNRFFDLYKPEEHTHTLLQDVDHGTVERLGVQFLKTICDEAGFPIDHKYKTPQLTRTTALISSNFSISDVLPEDMPGRNENLAALRRRFWETNTRTLLQVLGLKLLSKYEIKGLKLKLKGNQDPRKLFMSWDYLRDCPTGVPIREASYYQEVIKKAYYGDDVDSSQ
;
A
#
# COMPACT_ATOMS: atom_id res chain seq x y z
N MET A 1 -10.38 -36.00 7.15
CA MET A 1 -11.57 -35.33 7.70
C MET A 1 -12.46 -34.95 6.54
N LEU A 2 -13.66 -35.52 6.46
CA LEU A 2 -14.67 -35.13 5.49
C LEU A 2 -15.20 -33.74 5.87
N LEU A 3 -15.11 -32.77 4.97
CA LEU A 3 -15.70 -31.44 5.14
C LEU A 3 -17.20 -31.59 5.34
N GLU A 4 -17.71 -31.22 6.52
CA GLU A 4 -19.15 -31.22 6.76
C GLU A 4 -19.85 -30.24 5.81
N PRO A 5 -20.94 -30.65 5.14
CA PRO A 5 -21.66 -29.77 4.22
C PRO A 5 -22.31 -28.62 4.99
N VAL A 6 -22.00 -27.38 4.58
CA VAL A 6 -22.58 -26.17 5.16
C VAL A 6 -24.12 -26.24 5.05
N LYS A 7 -24.79 -26.29 6.21
CA LYS A 7 -26.25 -26.44 6.31
C LYS A 7 -26.95 -25.12 5.97
N ARG A 8 -28.05 -25.22 5.22
CA ARG A 8 -28.90 -24.05 4.88
C ARG A 8 -29.47 -23.43 6.15
N SER A 9 -29.49 -22.09 6.22
CA SER A 9 -30.18 -21.37 7.30
C SER A 9 -31.69 -21.63 7.24
N SER A 10 -32.41 -21.39 8.34
CA SER A 10 -33.88 -21.51 8.39
C SER A 10 -34.59 -20.58 7.40
N GLU A 11 -33.97 -19.44 7.08
CA GLU A 11 -34.48 -18.45 6.13
C GLU A 11 -34.21 -18.88 4.67
N GLU A 12 -33.06 -19.50 4.38
CA GLU A 12 -32.74 -20.07 3.05
C GLU A 12 -33.68 -21.20 2.64
N LYS A 13 -34.22 -21.96 3.60
CA LYS A 13 -35.11 -23.10 3.30
C LYS A 13 -36.54 -22.69 2.95
N LYS A 14 -36.97 -21.48 3.33
CA LYS A 14 -38.36 -21.01 3.18
C LYS A 14 -38.57 -20.09 1.97
N ARG A 15 -37.49 -19.67 1.30
CA ARG A 15 -37.53 -18.67 0.23
C ARG A 15 -37.09 -19.23 -1.11
N LYS A 16 -37.58 -18.63 -2.18
CA LYS A 16 -37.14 -18.95 -3.55
C LYS A 16 -35.71 -18.47 -3.73
N LEU A 17 -34.92 -19.22 -4.50
CA LEU A 17 -33.52 -18.89 -4.77
C LEU A 17 -33.36 -17.47 -5.36
N ASP A 18 -34.29 -17.07 -6.23
CA ASP A 18 -34.32 -15.78 -6.90
C ASP A 18 -34.45 -14.61 -5.91
N ASP A 19 -35.38 -14.69 -4.96
CA ASP A 19 -35.58 -13.68 -3.91
C ASP A 19 -34.33 -13.54 -3.02
N ILE A 20 -33.68 -14.67 -2.71
CA ILE A 20 -32.44 -14.68 -1.93
C ILE A 20 -31.31 -14.00 -2.70
N ILE A 21 -31.20 -14.25 -4.00
CA ILE A 21 -30.18 -13.63 -4.87
C ILE A 21 -30.40 -12.11 -4.98
N ILE A 22 -31.65 -11.66 -5.10
CA ILE A 22 -32.00 -10.23 -5.13
C ILE A 22 -31.64 -9.56 -3.81
N GLU A 23 -32.08 -10.11 -2.67
CA GLU A 23 -31.78 -9.53 -1.34
C GLU A 23 -30.26 -9.55 -1.05
N MET A 24 -29.56 -10.64 -1.41
CA MET A 24 -28.11 -10.74 -1.28
C MET A 24 -27.39 -9.71 -2.13
N ARG A 25 -27.86 -9.45 -3.36
CA ARG A 25 -27.33 -8.37 -4.21
C ARG A 25 -27.51 -7.00 -3.57
N THR A 26 -28.69 -6.69 -3.04
CA THR A 26 -28.95 -5.42 -2.34
C THR A 26 -28.04 -5.26 -1.12
N MET A 27 -27.89 -6.30 -0.30
CA MET A 27 -26.98 -6.25 0.86
C MET A 27 -25.52 -6.05 0.47
N ILE A 28 -25.07 -6.68 -0.62
CA ILE A 28 -23.71 -6.47 -1.16
C ILE A 28 -23.57 -5.04 -1.73
N GLU A 29 -24.57 -4.53 -2.46
CA GLU A 29 -24.65 -3.16 -2.98
C GLU A 29 -24.71 -2.09 -1.87
N GLU A 30 -25.05 -2.47 -0.64
CA GLU A 30 -25.03 -1.60 0.55
C GLU A 30 -23.79 -1.83 1.45
N GLY A 31 -22.91 -2.78 1.11
CA GLY A 31 -21.68 -3.07 1.87
C GLY A 31 -21.88 -3.95 3.10
N ARG A 32 -23.08 -4.54 3.26
CA ARG A 32 -23.46 -5.42 4.37
C ARG A 32 -23.14 -6.88 4.08
N GLU A 33 -21.93 -7.15 3.62
CA GLU A 33 -21.49 -8.48 3.15
C GLU A 33 -21.49 -9.53 4.29
N LYS A 34 -21.07 -9.13 5.49
CA LYS A 34 -21.05 -10.01 6.67
C LYS A 34 -22.47 -10.44 7.09
N GLU A 35 -23.44 -9.54 6.96
CA GLU A 35 -24.86 -9.84 7.20
C GLU A 35 -25.40 -10.80 6.14
N ALA A 36 -25.07 -10.57 4.86
CA ALA A 36 -25.46 -11.45 3.76
C ALA A 36 -24.94 -12.88 3.94
N PHE A 37 -23.68 -13.04 4.36
CA PHE A 37 -23.11 -14.36 4.65
C PHE A 37 -23.80 -15.04 5.85
N THR A 38 -24.18 -14.27 6.87
CA THR A 38 -24.82 -14.81 8.08
C THR A 38 -26.26 -15.25 7.80
N LYS A 39 -27.01 -14.46 7.01
CA LYS A 39 -28.39 -14.79 6.59
C LYS A 39 -28.44 -15.93 5.58
N PHE A 40 -27.55 -15.92 4.60
CA PHE A 40 -27.58 -16.83 3.44
C PHE A 40 -26.24 -17.55 3.22
N PRO A 41 -25.74 -18.36 4.17
CA PRO A 41 -24.39 -18.91 4.13
C PRO A 41 -24.12 -19.82 2.92
N ARG A 42 -25.09 -20.65 2.50
CA ARG A 42 -24.88 -21.57 1.37
C ARG A 42 -24.98 -20.85 0.03
N ASN A 43 -25.97 -19.97 -0.10
CA ASN A 43 -26.17 -19.22 -1.34
C ASN A 43 -25.07 -18.17 -1.53
N TYR A 44 -24.56 -17.57 -0.45
CA TYR A 44 -23.40 -16.69 -0.49
C TYR A 44 -22.14 -17.42 -0.94
N LEU A 45 -21.87 -18.64 -0.45
CA LEU A 45 -20.73 -19.44 -0.94
C LEU A 45 -20.84 -19.83 -2.43
N THR A 46 -22.06 -19.99 -2.94
CA THR A 46 -22.30 -20.42 -4.33
C THR A 46 -22.34 -19.26 -5.31
N TYR A 47 -22.96 -18.15 -4.91
CA TYR A 47 -23.27 -17.01 -5.80
C TYR A 47 -22.75 -15.67 -5.28
N GLY A 48 -22.45 -15.54 -3.99
CA GLY A 48 -22.03 -14.27 -3.37
C GLY A 48 -20.81 -13.66 -4.05
N GLU A 49 -19.77 -14.45 -4.31
CA GLU A 49 -18.58 -13.97 -5.05
C GLU A 49 -18.92 -13.51 -6.48
N LYS A 50 -19.79 -14.24 -7.21
CA LYS A 50 -20.20 -13.86 -8.58
C LYS A 50 -20.99 -12.56 -8.60
N ILE A 51 -21.91 -12.38 -7.65
CA ILE A 51 -22.70 -11.15 -7.50
C ILE A 51 -21.78 -9.99 -7.10
N LYS A 52 -20.85 -10.24 -6.17
CA LYS A 52 -19.86 -9.25 -5.73
C LYS A 52 -18.98 -8.77 -6.88
N ALA A 53 -18.53 -9.64 -7.77
CA ALA A 53 -17.79 -9.23 -8.97
C ALA A 53 -18.60 -8.29 -9.87
N MET A 54 -19.88 -8.61 -10.08
CA MET A 54 -20.78 -7.83 -10.93
C MET A 54 -21.10 -6.46 -10.33
N VAL A 55 -21.25 -6.38 -9.00
CA VAL A 55 -21.52 -5.14 -8.26
C VAL A 55 -20.24 -4.31 -8.07
N GLY A 56 -19.11 -4.95 -7.78
CA GLY A 56 -17.82 -4.30 -7.55
C GLY A 56 -17.31 -3.52 -8.76
N GLN A 57 -17.68 -3.92 -9.98
CA GLN A 57 -17.40 -3.13 -11.20
C GLN A 57 -18.11 -1.77 -11.24
N LYS A 58 -19.16 -1.54 -10.44
CA LYS A 58 -19.96 -0.30 -10.45
C LYS A 58 -19.66 0.68 -9.32
N ARG A 59 -18.91 0.28 -8.29
CA ARG A 59 -18.70 1.12 -7.10
C ARG A 59 -17.43 1.96 -7.25
N ASP A 60 -17.61 3.28 -7.25
CA ASP A 60 -16.56 4.28 -7.03
C ASP A 60 -16.04 4.18 -5.59
N PHE A 61 -15.04 3.33 -5.36
CA PHE A 61 -14.30 3.29 -4.09
C PHE A 61 -13.09 4.22 -4.07
N PHE A 62 -13.04 5.24 -4.93
CA PHE A 62 -11.85 6.06 -5.12
C PHE A 62 -11.69 7.17 -4.08
N LYS A 63 -11.52 6.80 -2.80
CA LYS A 63 -10.89 7.72 -1.83
C LYS A 63 -9.38 7.65 -2.05
N ASN A 64 -8.82 8.69 -2.65
CA ASN A 64 -7.38 8.89 -2.69
C ASN A 64 -6.96 9.82 -1.54
N ASN A 65 -5.90 9.46 -0.82
CA ASN A 65 -5.36 10.31 0.25
C ASN A 65 -4.49 11.47 -0.29
N GLY A 66 -4.30 11.52 -1.62
CA GLY A 66 -3.51 12.56 -2.29
C GLY A 66 -2.01 12.44 -2.04
N ASP A 67 -1.56 11.32 -1.48
CA ASP A 67 -0.14 11.05 -1.23
C ASP A 67 0.57 10.67 -2.55
N PRO A 68 1.76 11.24 -2.83
CA PRO A 68 2.51 10.91 -4.04
C PRO A 68 3.06 9.48 -3.97
N HIS A 69 3.19 8.82 -5.13
CA HIS A 69 3.96 7.58 -5.19
C HIS A 69 5.44 7.89 -4.99
N ILE A 70 6.13 7.17 -4.11
CA ILE A 70 7.52 7.47 -3.75
C ILE A 70 8.44 6.36 -4.22
N TRP A 71 9.52 6.73 -4.89
CA TRP A 71 10.67 5.85 -5.12
C TRP A 71 11.85 6.32 -4.27
N LEU A 72 12.08 5.65 -3.15
CA LEU A 72 13.11 6.02 -2.19
C LEU A 72 14.38 5.18 -2.41
N THR A 73 15.43 5.86 -2.86
CA THR A 73 16.76 5.28 -3.06
C THR A 73 17.63 5.44 -1.82
N GLY A 74 18.51 4.47 -1.56
CA GLY A 74 19.51 4.60 -0.50
C GLY A 74 20.31 3.34 -0.28
N ALA A 75 21.54 3.49 0.21
CA ALA A 75 22.40 2.35 0.54
C ALA A 75 21.75 1.42 1.59
N PRO A 76 22.16 0.15 1.66
CA PRO A 76 21.72 -0.75 2.73
C PRO A 76 21.96 -0.16 4.11
N GLY A 77 20.95 -0.22 4.98
CA GLY A 77 21.02 0.35 6.34
C GLY A 77 20.84 1.86 6.43
N SER A 78 20.49 2.55 5.34
CA SER A 78 20.13 3.99 5.34
C SER A 78 18.81 4.32 6.04
N GLY A 79 18.02 3.30 6.41
CA GLY A 79 16.71 3.49 7.04
C GLY A 79 15.55 3.68 6.07
N LYS A 80 15.77 3.47 4.75
CA LYS A 80 14.76 3.67 3.69
C LYS A 80 13.39 3.03 3.96
N SER A 81 13.34 1.75 4.33
CA SER A 81 12.08 1.07 4.61
C SER A 81 11.47 1.55 5.94
N ALA A 82 12.32 1.81 6.94
CA ALA A 82 11.87 2.22 8.26
C ALA A 82 11.23 3.62 8.25
N ILE A 83 11.78 4.57 7.48
CA ILE A 83 11.20 5.91 7.39
C ILE A 83 9.84 5.89 6.70
N LEU A 84 9.68 5.09 5.64
CA LEU A 84 8.39 4.91 4.97
C LEU A 84 7.34 4.31 5.93
N GLN A 85 7.73 3.36 6.78
CA GLN A 85 6.83 2.77 7.80
C GLN A 85 6.44 3.78 8.89
N VAL A 86 7.35 4.69 9.26
CA VAL A 86 7.07 5.76 10.23
C VAL A 86 6.06 6.77 9.68
N VAL A 87 6.24 7.17 8.41
CA VAL A 87 5.39 8.17 7.75
C VAL A 87 4.06 7.57 7.29
N TYR A 88 4.06 6.30 6.87
CA TYR A 88 2.89 5.62 6.33
C TYR A 88 2.64 4.32 7.10
N PRO A 89 2.13 4.36 8.34
CA PRO A 89 1.97 3.18 9.19
C PRO A 89 0.90 2.19 8.73
N ASN A 90 -0.12 2.66 7.99
CA ASN A 90 -1.21 1.83 7.46
C ASN A 90 -0.87 1.27 6.07
N TYR A 91 0.31 0.68 5.94
CA TYR A 91 0.81 0.12 4.68
C TYR A 91 0.55 -1.39 4.58
N TYR A 92 0.31 -1.85 3.37
CA TYR A 92 0.38 -3.25 2.99
C TYR A 92 1.80 -3.59 2.54
N ASN A 93 2.41 -4.62 3.13
CA ASN A 93 3.72 -5.08 2.69
C ASN A 93 3.56 -6.09 1.53
N LYS A 94 3.89 -5.68 0.31
CA LYS A 94 3.70 -6.51 -0.89
C LYS A 94 4.82 -7.53 -1.01
N ASP A 95 4.46 -8.81 -1.11
CA ASP A 95 5.39 -9.85 -1.54
C ASP A 95 5.79 -9.65 -3.01
N LEU A 96 7.08 -9.48 -3.26
CA LEU A 96 7.61 -9.21 -4.59
C LEU A 96 7.84 -10.47 -5.44
N ASN A 97 7.59 -11.66 -4.88
CA ASN A 97 7.71 -12.93 -5.61
C ASN A 97 6.55 -13.20 -6.57
N ASN A 98 5.43 -12.50 -6.39
CA ASN A 98 4.22 -12.70 -7.20
C ASN A 98 3.53 -11.36 -7.51
N ARG A 99 2.56 -11.37 -8.43
CA ARG A 99 1.77 -10.18 -8.80
C ARG A 99 0.46 -10.05 -8.01
N PHE A 100 0.12 -11.03 -7.17
CA PHE A 100 -1.13 -11.09 -6.41
C PHE A 100 -1.08 -10.23 -5.15
N PHE A 101 -2.23 -9.71 -4.74
CA PHE A 101 -2.35 -8.84 -3.56
C PHE A 101 -2.94 -9.61 -2.39
N ASP A 102 -2.40 -10.80 -2.10
CA ASP A 102 -2.93 -11.66 -1.04
C ASP A 102 -2.97 -10.94 0.32
N LEU A 103 -4.11 -10.97 1.01
CA LEU A 103 -4.35 -10.28 2.28
C LEU A 103 -4.37 -8.75 2.20
N TYR A 104 -4.29 -8.14 1.02
CA TYR A 104 -4.57 -6.72 0.87
C TYR A 104 -6.04 -6.44 1.21
N LYS A 105 -6.28 -5.40 2.00
CA LYS A 105 -7.61 -4.95 2.38
C LYS A 105 -7.73 -3.47 2.09
N PRO A 106 -8.54 -3.07 1.10
CA PRO A 106 -8.72 -1.65 0.76
C PRO A 106 -9.21 -0.78 1.92
N GLU A 107 -9.91 -1.36 2.89
CA GLU A 107 -10.45 -0.64 4.07
C GLU A 107 -9.40 -0.37 5.16
N GLU A 108 -8.35 -1.19 5.24
CA GLU A 108 -7.31 -1.08 6.28
C GLU A 108 -6.01 -0.47 5.73
N HIS A 109 -5.65 -0.83 4.50
CA HIS A 109 -4.39 -0.44 3.88
C HIS A 109 -4.58 0.79 2.99
N THR A 110 -3.84 1.84 3.32
CA THR A 110 -3.83 3.10 2.56
C THR A 110 -2.72 3.11 1.50
N HIS A 111 -1.58 2.49 1.83
CA HIS A 111 -0.37 2.49 1.02
C HIS A 111 0.07 1.05 0.73
N THR A 112 0.79 0.85 -0.36
CA THR A 112 1.43 -0.43 -0.68
C THR A 112 2.95 -0.25 -0.71
N LEU A 113 3.65 -0.95 0.18
CA LEU A 113 5.10 -0.88 0.31
C LEU A 113 5.75 -2.06 -0.43
N LEU A 114 6.63 -1.73 -1.38
CA LEU A 114 7.48 -2.67 -2.10
C LEU A 114 8.91 -2.50 -1.55
N GLN A 115 9.33 -3.46 -0.73
CA GLN A 115 10.62 -3.38 -0.02
C GLN A 115 11.75 -4.00 -0.83
N ASP A 116 12.92 -3.35 -0.82
CA ASP A 116 14.14 -3.84 -1.47
C ASP A 116 13.95 -4.22 -2.95
N VAL A 117 13.28 -3.35 -3.71
CA VAL A 117 13.14 -3.50 -5.16
C VAL A 117 14.51 -3.42 -5.83
N ASP A 118 14.81 -4.37 -6.70
CA ASP A 118 16.05 -4.48 -7.46
C ASP A 118 15.75 -4.89 -8.92
N HIS A 119 16.81 -5.08 -9.72
CA HIS A 119 16.71 -5.50 -11.12
C HIS A 119 15.87 -6.79 -11.28
N GLY A 120 16.12 -7.81 -10.46
CA GLY A 120 15.41 -9.09 -10.52
C GLY A 120 13.93 -8.96 -10.16
N THR A 121 13.60 -8.07 -9.23
CA THR A 121 12.22 -7.72 -8.91
C THR A 121 11.50 -7.10 -10.09
N VAL A 122 12.13 -6.12 -10.76
CA VAL A 122 11.53 -5.42 -11.91
C VAL A 122 11.40 -6.34 -13.11
N GLU A 123 12.37 -7.22 -13.35
CA GLU A 123 12.30 -8.24 -14.39
C GLU A 123 11.12 -9.22 -14.16
N ARG A 124 10.96 -9.70 -12.93
CA ARG A 124 9.89 -10.64 -12.55
C ARG A 124 8.49 -10.01 -12.59
N LEU A 125 8.32 -8.87 -11.92
CA LEU A 125 7.02 -8.19 -11.85
C LEU A 125 6.67 -7.53 -13.20
N GLY A 126 7.68 -7.09 -13.93
CA GLY A 126 7.56 -6.34 -15.17
C GLY A 126 7.30 -4.86 -14.91
N VAL A 127 7.83 -4.01 -15.79
CA VAL A 127 7.64 -2.56 -15.74
C VAL A 127 6.15 -2.17 -15.82
N GLN A 128 5.37 -2.94 -16.57
CA GLN A 128 3.93 -2.70 -16.68
C GLN A 128 3.21 -2.82 -15.34
N PHE A 129 3.63 -3.75 -14.47
CA PHE A 129 3.06 -3.88 -13.13
C PHE A 129 3.25 -2.58 -12.32
N LEU A 130 4.46 -2.02 -12.33
CA LEU A 130 4.76 -0.75 -11.63
C LEU A 130 3.93 0.42 -12.17
N LYS A 131 3.63 0.44 -13.47
CA LYS A 131 2.76 1.45 -14.07
C LYS A 131 1.30 1.27 -13.64
N THR A 132 0.82 0.03 -13.61
CA THR A 132 -0.58 -0.32 -13.28
C THR A 132 -0.91 0.00 -11.82
N ILE A 133 -0.01 -0.26 -10.87
CA ILE A 133 -0.27 0.03 -9.45
C ILE A 133 -0.34 1.54 -9.14
N CYS A 134 0.12 2.37 -10.06
CA CYS A 134 0.07 3.84 -9.96
C CYS A 134 -1.05 4.45 -10.81
N ASP A 135 -1.95 3.63 -11.37
CA ASP A 135 -3.02 4.14 -12.24
C ASP A 135 -4.12 4.81 -11.41
N GLU A 136 -4.54 5.99 -11.82
CA GLU A 136 -5.51 6.80 -11.09
C GLU A 136 -6.93 6.22 -11.17
N ALA A 137 -7.23 5.55 -12.29
CA ALA A 137 -8.45 4.78 -12.50
C ALA A 137 -8.51 3.49 -11.63
N GLY A 138 -7.47 3.23 -10.84
CA GLY A 138 -7.30 2.01 -10.07
C GLY A 138 -6.88 0.82 -10.92
N PHE A 139 -6.63 -0.29 -10.24
CA PHE A 139 -6.25 -1.54 -10.87
C PHE A 139 -6.98 -2.72 -10.23
N PRO A 140 -7.28 -3.76 -11.01
CA PRO A 140 -7.87 -4.97 -10.46
C PRO A 140 -6.84 -5.68 -9.58
N ILE A 141 -7.13 -5.82 -8.29
CA ILE A 141 -6.40 -6.72 -7.41
C ILE A 141 -6.97 -8.11 -7.54
N ASP A 142 -6.11 -9.05 -7.92
CA ASP A 142 -6.42 -10.46 -7.88
C ASP A 142 -6.03 -11.00 -6.50
N HIS A 143 -7.02 -11.60 -5.84
CA HIS A 143 -6.89 -12.27 -4.56
C HIS A 143 -7.11 -13.75 -4.81
N LYS A 144 -6.22 -14.59 -4.31
CA LYS A 144 -6.37 -16.03 -4.48
C LYS A 144 -7.75 -16.49 -3.98
N TYR A 145 -8.54 -17.09 -4.88
CA TYR A 145 -9.90 -17.59 -4.62
C TYR A 145 -10.99 -16.53 -4.36
N LYS A 146 -10.74 -15.25 -4.68
CA LYS A 146 -11.77 -14.21 -4.63
C LYS A 146 -11.89 -13.53 -5.97
N THR A 147 -13.03 -12.89 -6.19
CA THR A 147 -13.24 -12.13 -7.42
C THR A 147 -12.37 -10.87 -7.45
N PRO A 148 -11.79 -10.53 -8.62
CA PRO A 148 -10.97 -9.33 -8.75
C PRO A 148 -11.76 -8.09 -8.34
N GLN A 149 -11.17 -7.30 -7.44
CA GLN A 149 -11.76 -6.05 -6.98
C GLN A 149 -10.95 -4.89 -7.55
N LEU A 150 -11.61 -3.84 -8.01
CA LEU A 150 -10.91 -2.63 -8.41
C LEU A 150 -10.48 -1.89 -7.14
N THR A 151 -9.20 -1.59 -7.01
CA THR A 151 -8.67 -0.82 -5.88
C THR A 151 -7.74 0.27 -6.38
N ARG A 152 -7.53 1.27 -5.52
CA ARG A 152 -6.48 2.27 -5.66
C ARG A 152 -5.62 2.26 -4.40
N THR A 153 -4.32 2.49 -4.54
CA THR A 153 -3.37 2.56 -3.42
C THR A 153 -2.19 3.44 -3.81
N THR A 154 -1.53 4.05 -2.82
CA THR A 154 -0.27 4.76 -3.07
C THR A 154 0.91 3.79 -2.95
N ALA A 155 1.61 3.57 -4.07
CA ALA A 155 2.84 2.79 -4.11
C ALA A 155 4.01 3.51 -3.44
N LEU A 156 4.65 2.84 -2.48
CA LEU A 156 5.88 3.23 -1.81
C LEU A 156 6.96 2.21 -2.15
N ILE A 157 8.05 2.67 -2.75
CA ILE A 157 9.15 1.80 -3.18
C ILE A 157 10.39 2.14 -2.38
N SER A 158 11.01 1.14 -1.78
CA SER A 158 12.36 1.25 -1.24
C SER A 158 13.31 0.44 -2.10
N SER A 159 14.41 1.06 -2.54
CA SER A 159 15.40 0.42 -3.40
C SER A 159 16.81 0.90 -3.07
N ASN A 160 17.81 0.07 -3.35
CA ASN A 160 19.20 0.51 -3.38
C ASN A 160 19.58 1.19 -4.70
N PHE A 161 18.69 1.10 -5.70
CA PHE A 161 18.91 1.48 -7.09
C PHE A 161 17.89 2.55 -7.52
N SER A 162 18.30 3.41 -8.46
CA SER A 162 17.38 4.36 -9.09
C SER A 162 16.43 3.64 -10.05
N ILE A 163 15.36 4.32 -10.48
CA ILE A 163 14.45 3.80 -11.51
C ILE A 163 15.21 3.48 -12.80
N SER A 164 16.22 4.30 -13.13
CA SER A 164 17.03 4.12 -14.33
C SER A 164 17.91 2.87 -14.28
N ASP A 165 18.39 2.54 -13.08
CA ASP A 165 19.30 1.41 -12.87
C ASP A 165 18.53 0.09 -12.97
N VAL A 166 17.36 -0.01 -12.34
CA VAL A 166 16.58 -1.27 -12.29
C VAL A 166 15.95 -1.66 -13.63
N LEU A 167 15.87 -0.74 -14.59
CA LEU A 167 15.33 -1.01 -15.92
C LEU A 167 16.41 -1.66 -16.80
N PRO A 168 16.14 -2.86 -17.37
CA PRO A 168 17.07 -3.53 -18.28
C PRO A 168 17.49 -2.64 -19.44
N GLU A 169 18.78 -2.65 -19.77
CA GLU A 169 19.34 -1.75 -20.78
C GLU A 169 18.89 -2.08 -22.20
N ASP A 170 18.69 -3.36 -22.46
CA ASP A 170 18.26 -3.97 -23.71
C ASP A 170 16.74 -3.94 -23.91
N MET A 171 15.98 -3.38 -22.96
CA MET A 171 14.52 -3.31 -23.04
C MET A 171 14.05 -2.43 -24.21
N PRO A 172 13.22 -2.96 -25.13
CA PRO A 172 12.56 -2.14 -26.13
C PRO A 172 11.71 -1.04 -25.48
N GLY A 173 11.90 0.20 -25.91
CA GLY A 173 11.19 1.35 -25.36
C GLY A 173 11.61 1.73 -23.93
N ARG A 174 12.86 1.43 -23.53
CA ARG A 174 13.42 1.76 -22.19
C ARG A 174 13.20 3.22 -21.82
N ASN A 175 13.45 4.15 -22.74
CA ASN A 175 13.36 5.59 -22.47
C ASN A 175 11.91 6.03 -22.20
N GLU A 176 10.96 5.52 -22.98
CA GLU A 176 9.53 5.76 -22.81
C GLU A 176 9.04 5.16 -21.48
N ASN A 177 9.52 3.96 -21.14
CA ASN A 177 9.26 3.31 -19.87
C ASN A 177 9.80 4.12 -18.68
N LEU A 178 11.04 4.60 -18.78
CA LEU A 178 11.69 5.42 -17.75
C LEU A 178 10.96 6.75 -17.56
N ALA A 179 10.64 7.47 -18.63
CA ALA A 179 9.86 8.71 -18.58
C ALA A 179 8.47 8.46 -17.96
N ALA A 180 7.84 7.36 -18.33
CA ALA A 180 6.54 6.97 -17.80
C ALA A 180 6.57 6.58 -16.32
N LEU A 181 7.68 6.07 -15.79
CA LEU A 181 7.82 5.82 -14.35
C LEU A 181 8.18 7.09 -13.59
N ARG A 182 9.09 7.92 -14.11
CA ARG A 182 9.49 9.19 -13.49
C ARG A 182 8.35 10.21 -13.37
N ARG A 183 7.37 10.18 -14.28
CA ARG A 183 6.15 11.02 -14.14
C ARG A 183 5.19 10.53 -13.05
N ARG A 184 5.31 9.26 -12.63
CA ARG A 184 4.40 8.63 -11.65
C ARG A 184 5.00 8.62 -10.26
N PHE A 185 6.32 8.40 -10.15
CA PHE A 185 7.04 8.32 -8.89
C PHE A 185 7.82 9.59 -8.62
N TRP A 186 7.68 10.11 -7.40
CA TRP A 186 8.66 11.01 -6.81
C TRP A 186 9.93 10.22 -6.46
N GLU A 187 10.91 10.30 -7.34
CA GLU A 187 12.23 9.68 -7.14
C GLU A 187 13.09 10.59 -6.26
N THR A 188 13.45 10.10 -5.07
CA THR A 188 14.29 10.83 -4.11
C THR A 188 15.25 9.90 -3.37
N ASN A 189 16.24 10.46 -2.69
CA ASN A 189 17.16 9.70 -1.85
C ASN A 189 16.75 9.81 -0.37
N THR A 190 17.03 8.75 0.39
CA THR A 190 16.79 8.66 1.84
C THR A 190 17.37 9.86 2.59
N ARG A 191 18.57 10.34 2.22
CA ARG A 191 19.17 11.52 2.86
C ARG A 191 18.32 12.78 2.64
N THR A 192 17.89 13.03 1.41
CA THR A 192 17.08 14.20 1.05
C THR A 192 15.73 14.13 1.74
N LEU A 193 15.09 12.96 1.74
CA LEU A 193 13.81 12.77 2.41
C LEU A 193 13.93 13.04 3.93
N LEU A 194 14.97 12.50 4.57
CA LEU A 194 15.23 12.76 5.99
C LEU A 194 15.45 14.25 6.30
N GLN A 195 16.14 14.97 5.42
CA GLN A 195 16.31 16.42 5.53
C GLN A 195 14.99 17.18 5.43
N VAL A 196 14.16 16.85 4.43
CA VAL A 196 12.82 17.42 4.24
C VAL A 196 11.94 17.19 5.48
N LEU A 197 12.03 16.01 6.08
CA LEU A 197 11.26 15.65 7.28
C LEU A 197 11.84 16.23 8.58
N GLY A 198 13.05 16.81 8.57
CA GLY A 198 13.74 17.26 9.79
C GLY A 198 14.06 16.11 10.74
N LEU A 199 14.38 14.94 10.17
CA LEU A 199 14.67 13.70 10.91
C LEU A 199 16.06 13.19 10.56
N LYS A 200 16.76 12.63 11.54
CA LYS A 200 18.05 11.96 11.34
C LYS A 200 17.97 10.54 11.86
N LEU A 201 18.49 9.59 11.07
CA LEU A 201 18.67 8.21 11.52
C LEU A 201 19.76 8.19 12.60
N LEU A 202 19.51 7.48 13.70
CA LEU A 202 20.49 7.26 14.75
C LEU A 202 21.71 6.48 14.22
N SER A 203 22.86 6.68 14.85
CA SER A 203 24.08 5.96 14.45
C SER A 203 23.94 4.44 14.68
N LYS A 204 24.73 3.64 13.95
CA LYS A 204 24.76 2.17 14.16
C LYS A 204 25.03 1.79 15.62
N TYR A 205 25.87 2.56 16.31
CA TYR A 205 26.19 2.34 17.72
C TYR A 205 24.97 2.56 18.61
N GLU A 206 24.27 3.68 18.44
CA GLU A 206 23.06 4.01 19.19
C GLU A 206 21.93 3.01 18.89
N ILE A 207 21.72 2.65 17.62
CA ILE A 207 20.74 1.64 17.23
C ILE A 207 21.07 0.29 17.86
N LYS A 208 22.34 -0.12 17.90
CA LYS A 208 22.76 -1.37 18.57
C LYS A 208 22.50 -1.30 20.06
N GLY A 209 22.84 -0.18 20.71
CA GLY A 209 22.55 0.07 22.12
C GLY A 209 21.04 0.05 22.43
N LEU A 210 20.22 0.66 21.55
CA LEU A 210 18.76 0.62 21.63
C LEU A 210 18.24 -0.80 21.46
N LYS A 211 18.66 -1.55 20.43
CA LYS A 211 18.25 -2.95 20.23
C LYS A 211 18.62 -3.85 21.43
N LEU A 212 19.76 -3.59 22.07
CA LEU A 212 20.18 -4.31 23.27
C LEU A 212 19.36 -3.93 24.52
N LYS A 213 18.96 -2.67 24.65
CA LYS A 213 18.16 -2.15 25.78
C LYS A 213 16.65 -2.37 25.61
N LEU A 214 16.17 -2.43 24.37
CA LEU A 214 14.76 -2.51 24.00
C LEU A 214 14.36 -3.94 23.62
N LYS A 215 14.65 -4.93 24.49
CA LYS A 215 14.17 -6.32 24.28
C LYS A 215 12.66 -6.29 23.99
N GLY A 216 12.28 -6.50 22.73
CA GLY A 216 10.88 -6.60 22.28
C GLY A 216 10.22 -5.33 21.71
N ASN A 217 10.87 -4.17 21.66
CA ASN A 217 10.24 -2.99 21.05
C ASN A 217 10.48 -2.95 19.53
N GLN A 218 9.41 -3.09 18.75
CA GLN A 218 9.44 -3.09 17.29
C GLN A 218 9.06 -1.75 16.65
N ASP A 219 8.87 -0.69 17.45
CA ASP A 219 8.50 0.64 16.94
C ASP A 219 9.63 1.27 16.11
N PRO A 220 9.44 1.47 14.79
CA PRO A 220 10.44 2.04 13.90
C PRO A 220 10.71 3.51 14.19
N ARG A 221 9.80 4.24 14.86
CA ARG A 221 9.98 5.66 15.20
C ARG A 221 11.24 5.88 16.04
N LYS A 222 11.57 4.94 16.93
CA LYS A 222 12.74 5.05 17.82
C LYS A 222 14.09 4.96 17.11
N LEU A 223 14.11 4.66 15.82
CA LEU A 223 15.33 4.66 15.01
C LEU A 223 15.74 6.07 14.57
N PHE A 224 14.85 7.05 14.74
CA PHE A 224 15.05 8.42 14.29
C PHE A 224 15.10 9.40 15.47
N MET A 225 15.66 10.57 15.22
CA MET A 225 15.58 11.73 16.11
C MET A 225 15.28 12.98 15.30
N SER A 226 14.60 13.96 15.91
CA SER A 226 14.41 15.26 15.26
C SER A 226 15.73 16.02 15.21
N TRP A 227 16.03 16.54 14.02
CA TRP A 227 17.33 17.12 13.70
C TRP A 227 17.17 18.40 12.88
N ASP A 228 17.89 19.44 13.27
CA ASP A 228 18.06 20.66 12.49
C ASP A 228 19.32 20.51 11.63
N TYR A 229 19.12 20.33 10.32
CA TYR A 229 20.21 20.19 9.37
C TYR A 229 20.94 21.50 9.06
N LEU A 230 20.35 22.67 9.34
CA LEU A 230 21.00 23.97 9.15
C LEU A 230 21.99 24.27 10.28
N ARG A 231 21.62 23.90 11.51
CA ARG A 231 22.45 24.10 12.71
C ARG A 231 23.27 22.87 13.09
N ASP A 232 23.09 21.77 12.37
CA ASP A 232 23.66 20.45 12.62
C ASP A 232 23.55 20.00 14.09
N CYS A 233 22.34 20.12 14.65
CA CYS A 233 22.08 19.76 16.06
C CYS A 233 20.70 19.09 16.25
N PRO A 234 20.54 18.26 17.30
CA PRO A 234 19.23 17.73 17.65
C PRO A 234 18.30 18.86 18.11
N THR A 235 17.02 18.82 17.72
CA THR A 235 16.06 19.86 18.10
C THR A 235 15.49 19.66 19.51
N GLY A 236 15.62 18.45 20.07
CA GLY A 236 15.01 18.06 21.34
C GLY A 236 13.49 17.86 21.28
N VAL A 237 12.87 17.97 20.10
CA VAL A 237 11.43 17.78 19.91
C VAL A 237 11.13 16.29 19.65
N PRO A 238 10.07 15.72 20.24
CA PRO A 238 9.65 14.37 19.93
C PRO A 238 9.26 14.23 18.45
N ILE A 239 9.41 13.02 17.91
CA ILE A 239 8.92 12.69 16.57
C ILE A 239 7.41 12.92 16.54
N ARG A 240 6.95 13.62 15.51
CA ARG A 240 5.54 13.98 15.33
C ARG A 240 4.73 12.80 14.80
N GLU A 241 3.42 12.97 14.72
CA GLU A 241 2.55 11.95 14.14
C GLU A 241 2.76 11.79 12.64
N ALA A 242 2.40 10.61 12.12
CA ALA A 242 2.54 10.25 10.71
C ALA A 242 1.90 11.28 9.77
N SER A 243 0.70 11.78 10.10
CA SER A 243 -0.03 12.78 9.30
C SER A 243 0.76 14.08 9.11
N TYR A 244 1.52 14.54 10.12
CA TYR A 244 2.36 15.72 9.96
C TYR A 244 3.42 15.51 8.86
N TYR A 245 4.08 14.36 8.87
CA TYR A 245 5.12 14.05 7.88
C TYR A 245 4.54 13.81 6.48
N GLN A 246 3.33 13.25 6.39
CA GLN A 246 2.60 13.13 5.12
C GLN A 246 2.34 14.50 4.50
N GLU A 247 1.86 15.46 5.28
CA GLU A 247 1.64 16.84 4.80
C GLU A 247 2.94 17.53 4.39
N VAL A 248 4.05 17.31 5.12
CA VAL A 248 5.38 17.81 4.72
C VAL A 248 5.81 17.22 3.38
N ILE A 249 5.57 15.92 3.14
CA ILE A 249 5.87 15.27 1.86
C ILE A 249 5.01 15.83 0.74
N LYS A 250 3.70 16.01 0.97
CA LYS A 250 2.80 16.58 -0.03
C LYS A 250 3.26 17.99 -0.42
N LYS A 251 3.60 18.84 0.54
CA LYS A 251 4.16 20.18 0.26
C LYS A 251 5.46 20.12 -0.50
N ALA A 252 6.37 19.23 -0.12
CA ALA A 252 7.64 19.06 -0.82
C ALA A 252 7.48 18.57 -2.27
N TYR A 253 6.44 17.78 -2.55
CA TYR A 253 6.18 17.23 -3.87
C TYR A 253 5.34 18.15 -4.77
N TYR A 254 4.23 18.68 -4.26
CA TYR A 254 3.29 19.51 -5.02
C TYR A 254 3.61 21.01 -4.97
N GLY A 255 4.44 21.45 -4.03
CA GLY A 255 4.67 22.86 -3.74
C GLY A 255 3.71 23.42 -2.69
N ASP A 256 3.92 24.68 -2.30
CA ASP A 256 3.15 25.36 -1.25
C ASP A 256 1.72 25.78 -1.68
N ASP A 257 1.31 25.51 -2.93
CA ASP A 257 0.04 25.96 -3.52
C ASP A 257 -1.13 24.98 -3.36
N VAL A 258 -0.97 23.85 -2.65
CA VAL A 258 -2.08 22.93 -2.39
C VAL A 258 -2.78 23.30 -1.09
N ASP A 259 -3.70 24.25 -1.21
CA ASP A 259 -4.68 24.56 -0.18
C ASP A 259 -5.51 23.29 0.11
N SER A 260 -5.69 23.00 1.40
CA SER A 260 -6.27 21.77 1.95
C SER A 260 -7.80 21.69 1.75
N SER A 261 -8.24 21.79 0.50
CA SER A 261 -9.65 21.91 0.11
C SER A 261 -9.96 21.15 -1.18
N GLN A 262 -9.78 19.82 -1.20
CA GLN A 262 -10.54 18.90 -2.06
C GLN A 262 -10.82 17.60 -1.31
#